data_AF-A0A0G1X1Y0-F1
#
_entry.id   AF-A0A0G1X1Y0-F1
#
_cell.length_a   1.000
_cell.length_b   1.000
_cell.length_c   1.000
_cell.angle_alpha   90.00
_cell.angle_beta   90.00
_cell.angle_gamma   90.00
#
_symmetry.space_group_name_H-M   'P 1'
#
loop_
_entity.id
_entity.type
_entity.pdbx_description
1 polymer ?
#
loop_
_entity_poly.entity_id
_entity_poly.type
_entity_poly.pdbx_seq_one_letter_code
_entity_poly.pdbx_strand_id
1 'polypeptide(L)'
;MLISSWQLAIGGMKTRDAQRKADTELVARALGRYFSDYAHFPPEENGRIVSCGREGQEICEWGEGPMIDQDNVQYLPKIPRDPWAEKGWTYVYKTDDSGQNFTIYSGLEYRRDKQEKTGLTEKCSERVQCKWFVKN
;
A
#
# COMPACT_ATOMS: atom_id res chain seq x y z
N MET A 1 12.85 18.49 30.67
CA MET A 1 13.20 17.99 29.32
C MET A 1 12.24 18.65 28.33
N LEU A 2 12.65 19.75 27.69
CA LEU A 2 11.80 20.48 26.75
C LEU A 2 11.91 19.81 25.38
N ILE A 3 10.94 18.98 25.03
CA ILE A 3 10.81 18.49 23.66
C ILE A 3 10.32 19.67 22.84
N SER A 4 11.10 20.11 21.84
CA SER A 4 10.70 21.22 21.00
C SER A 4 9.58 20.79 20.05
N SER A 5 8.67 21.69 19.70
CA SER A 5 7.55 21.44 18.78
C SER A 5 8.03 20.87 17.43
N TRP A 6 9.24 21.24 17.01
CA TRP A 6 9.92 20.72 15.83
C TRP A 6 10.27 19.22 15.94
N GLN A 7 10.74 18.77 17.09
CA GLN A 7 11.03 17.36 17.34
C GLN A 7 9.74 16.51 17.32
N LEU A 8 8.65 17.04 17.87
CA LEU A 8 7.33 16.40 17.81
C LEU A 8 6.82 16.27 16.37
N ALA A 9 6.97 17.31 15.55
CA ALA A 9 6.57 17.26 14.14
C ALA A 9 7.35 16.20 13.36
N ILE A 10 8.67 16.12 13.56
CA ILE A 10 9.51 15.09 12.92
C ILE A 10 9.13 13.68 13.41
N GLY A 11 8.90 13.51 14.71
CA GLY A 11 8.44 12.25 15.28
C GLY A 11 7.12 11.77 14.66
N GLY A 12 6.17 12.69 14.47
CA GLY A 12 4.89 12.41 13.82
C GLY A 12 5.04 11.94 12.37
N MET A 13 5.90 12.60 11.58
CA MET A 13 6.18 12.18 10.19
C MET A 13 6.75 10.76 10.16
N LYS A 14 7.77 10.49 10.99
CA LYS A 14 8.39 9.16 11.07
C LYS A 14 7.42 8.06 11.50
N THR A 15 6.50 8.37 12.41
CA THR A 15 5.49 7.42 12.89
C THR A 15 4.54 7.04 11.75
N ARG A 16 4.05 8.01 10.98
CA ARG A 16 3.19 7.75 9.82
C ARG A 16 3.93 7.00 8.72
N ASP A 17 5.19 7.35 8.46
CA ASP A 17 6.03 6.63 7.48
C ASP A 17 6.27 5.17 7.91
N ALA A 18 6.50 4.92 9.21
CA ALA A 18 6.59 3.56 9.73
C ALA A 18 5.28 2.79 9.55
N GLN A 19 4.13 3.45 9.79
CA GLN A 19 2.82 2.86 9.54
C GLN A 19 2.63 2.50 8.05
N ARG A 20 2.95 3.40 7.11
CA ARG A 20 2.85 3.12 5.67
C ARG A 20 3.68 1.92 5.24
N LYS A 21 4.89 1.79 5.77
CA LYS A 21 5.76 0.63 5.52
C LYS A 21 5.13 -0.65 6.06
N ALA A 22 4.63 -0.63 7.30
CA ALA A 22 3.97 -1.78 7.90
C ALA A 22 2.68 -2.18 7.14
N ASP A 23 1.90 -1.20 6.66
CA ASP A 23 0.69 -1.39 5.88
C ASP A 23 0.99 -2.06 4.53
N THR A 24 2.00 -1.56 3.80
CA THR A 24 2.41 -2.16 2.51
C THR A 24 2.96 -3.58 2.68
N GLU A 25 3.71 -3.86 3.75
CA GLU A 25 4.16 -5.22 4.09
C GLU A 25 3.00 -6.13 4.49
N LEU A 26 1.98 -5.62 5.18
CA LEU A 26 0.79 -6.39 5.54
C LEU A 26 0.03 -6.86 4.29
N VAL A 27 -0.16 -5.96 3.34
CA VAL A 27 -0.83 -6.29 2.07
C VAL A 27 0.03 -7.25 1.25
N ALA A 28 1.35 -7.05 1.19
CA ALA A 28 2.27 -7.96 0.52
C ALA A 28 2.17 -9.40 1.05
N ARG A 29 2.05 -9.58 2.38
CA ARG A 29 1.84 -10.92 2.97
C ARG A 29 0.49 -11.52 2.58
N ALA A 30 -0.56 -10.72 2.50
CA ALA A 30 -1.88 -11.19 2.06
C ALA A 30 -1.86 -11.61 0.58
N LEU A 31 -1.20 -10.82 -0.27
CA LEU A 31 -0.96 -11.15 -1.68
C LEU A 31 -0.15 -12.44 -1.85
N GLY A 32 0.85 -12.69 -1.00
CA GLY A 32 1.61 -13.94 -1.01
C GLY A 32 0.75 -15.17 -0.71
N ARG A 33 -0.29 -15.02 0.14
CA ARG A 33 -1.27 -16.09 0.38
C ARG A 33 -2.17 -16.29 -0.84
N TYR A 34 -2.70 -15.21 -1.41
CA TYR A 34 -3.49 -15.26 -2.65
C TYR A 34 -2.72 -15.97 -3.77
N PHE A 35 -1.45 -15.63 -3.96
CA PHE A 35 -0.59 -16.28 -4.96
C PHE A 35 -0.39 -17.77 -4.68
N SER A 36 -0.36 -18.19 -3.41
CA SER A 36 -0.23 -19.61 -3.06
C SER A 36 -1.45 -20.42 -3.51
N ASP A 37 -2.62 -19.80 -3.55
CA ASP A 37 -3.88 -20.46 -3.91
C ASP A 37 -4.15 -20.39 -5.44
N TYR A 38 -3.80 -19.27 -6.09
CA TYR A 38 -4.11 -19.02 -7.50
C TYR A 38 -2.91 -19.08 -8.46
N ALA A 39 -1.68 -19.16 -7.95
CA ALA A 39 -0.44 -19.08 -8.73
C ALA A 39 -0.28 -17.80 -9.59
N HIS A 40 -1.07 -16.77 -9.29
CA HIS A 40 -0.94 -15.43 -9.83
C HIS A 40 -1.39 -14.40 -8.78
N PHE A 41 -0.94 -13.16 -8.89
CA PHE A 41 -1.43 -12.04 -8.10
C PHE A 41 -2.74 -11.50 -8.68
N PRO A 42 -3.55 -10.80 -7.87
CA PRO A 42 -4.77 -10.18 -8.37
C PRO A 42 -4.46 -9.12 -9.44
N PRO A 43 -5.36 -8.93 -10.42
CA PRO A 43 -5.22 -7.87 -11.41
C PRO A 43 -5.12 -6.49 -10.76
N GLU A 44 -4.52 -5.56 -11.49
CA GLU A 44 -4.44 -4.16 -11.11
C GLU A 44 -5.37 -3.31 -11.97
N GLU A 45 -6.04 -2.36 -11.33
CA GLU A 45 -6.81 -1.33 -12.01
C GLU A 45 -6.63 0.03 -11.32
N ASN A 46 -6.13 1.03 -12.05
CA ASN A 46 -5.93 2.41 -11.58
C ASN A 46 -5.13 2.53 -10.26
N GLY A 47 -4.12 1.69 -10.07
CA GLY A 47 -3.27 1.64 -8.89
C GLY A 47 -3.89 0.87 -7.72
N ARG A 48 -4.94 0.08 -7.96
CA ARG A 48 -5.69 -0.66 -6.94
C ARG A 48 -5.74 -2.15 -7.26
N ILE A 49 -5.99 -2.93 -6.22
CA ILE A 49 -6.10 -4.39 -6.30
C ILE A 49 -7.52 -4.74 -6.74
N VAL A 50 -7.68 -5.65 -7.69
CA VAL A 50 -8.99 -6.21 -8.08
C VAL A 50 -9.16 -7.55 -7.36
N SER A 51 -9.65 -7.50 -6.12
CA SER A 51 -9.85 -8.68 -5.25
C SER A 51 -10.78 -8.35 -4.08
N CYS A 52 -11.79 -7.51 -4.30
CA CYS A 52 -12.78 -7.12 -3.31
C CYS A 52 -14.20 -7.43 -3.81
N GLY A 53 -15.21 -7.12 -3.00
CA GLY A 53 -16.60 -7.40 -3.34
C GLY A 53 -17.00 -8.85 -3.08
N ARG A 54 -18.20 -9.26 -3.49
CA ARG A 54 -18.77 -10.57 -3.12
C ARG A 54 -18.08 -11.77 -3.76
N GLU A 55 -17.44 -11.56 -4.90
CA GLU A 55 -16.82 -12.61 -5.72
C GLU A 55 -15.32 -12.33 -5.99
N GLY A 56 -14.71 -11.39 -5.25
CA GLY A 56 -13.29 -11.06 -5.43
C GLY A 56 -12.97 -10.44 -6.81
N GLN A 57 -13.96 -9.83 -7.46
CA GLN A 57 -13.81 -9.21 -8.79
C GLN A 57 -13.95 -7.69 -8.77
N GLU A 58 -14.27 -7.09 -7.62
CA GLU A 58 -14.43 -5.65 -7.49
C GLU A 58 -13.09 -5.00 -7.11
N ILE A 59 -12.96 -3.73 -7.49
CA ILE A 59 -11.81 -2.90 -7.13
C ILE A 59 -11.81 -2.68 -5.62
N CYS A 60 -10.66 -2.91 -5.02
CA CYS A 60 -10.41 -2.64 -3.62
C CYS A 60 -10.10 -1.16 -3.37
N GLU A 61 -11.00 -0.47 -2.68
CA GLU A 61 -10.73 0.88 -2.20
C GLU A 61 -9.85 0.85 -0.94
N TRP A 62 -8.75 1.61 -0.95
CA TRP A 62 -7.82 1.67 0.18
C TRP A 62 -8.51 2.17 1.44
N GLY A 63 -8.51 1.36 2.50
CA GLY A 63 -9.20 1.67 3.74
C GLY A 63 -10.60 1.11 3.85
N GLU A 64 -11.06 0.37 2.84
CA GLU A 64 -12.40 -0.21 2.79
C GLU A 64 -12.33 -1.70 2.46
N GLY A 65 -13.35 -2.42 2.94
CA GLY A 65 -13.61 -3.81 2.58
C GLY A 65 -12.51 -4.82 2.95
N PRO A 66 -12.87 -6.10 2.98
CA PRO A 66 -11.89 -7.18 3.01
C PRO A 66 -11.33 -7.44 1.60
N MET A 67 -10.09 -7.92 1.55
CA MET A 67 -9.55 -8.56 0.35
C MET A 67 -9.96 -10.03 0.36
N ILE A 68 -10.78 -10.42 -0.61
CA ILE A 68 -11.32 -11.77 -0.75
C ILE A 68 -11.16 -12.30 -2.18
N ASP A 69 -11.29 -13.60 -2.37
CA ASP A 69 -11.37 -14.21 -3.70
C ASP A 69 -12.80 -14.64 -4.09
N GLN A 70 -12.91 -15.30 -5.25
CA GLN A 70 -14.13 -15.88 -5.79
C GLN A 70 -14.74 -16.98 -4.91
N ASP A 71 -13.92 -17.65 -4.11
CA ASP A 71 -14.33 -18.70 -3.19
C ASP A 71 -14.69 -18.14 -1.79
N ASN A 72 -14.75 -16.80 -1.66
CA ASN A 72 -14.97 -16.05 -0.43
C ASN A 72 -13.91 -16.30 0.67
N VAL A 73 -12.71 -16.74 0.29
CA VAL A 73 -11.58 -16.81 1.21
C VAL A 73 -11.07 -15.40 1.47
N GLN A 74 -11.00 -15.04 2.75
CA GLN A 74 -10.56 -13.73 3.17
C GLN A 74 -9.05 -13.72 3.46
N TYR A 75 -8.28 -13.04 2.61
CA TYR A 75 -6.83 -12.88 2.77
C TYR A 75 -6.47 -11.71 3.68
N LEU A 76 -7.29 -10.66 3.67
CA LEU A 76 -7.12 -9.50 4.52
C LEU A 76 -8.50 -9.01 5.00
N PRO A 77 -8.72 -8.84 6.32
CA PRO A 77 -10.02 -8.40 6.83
C PRO A 77 -10.35 -6.96 6.46
N LYS A 78 -9.30 -6.14 6.30
CA LYS A 78 -9.43 -4.75 5.90
C LYS A 78 -8.17 -4.28 5.19
N ILE A 79 -8.32 -3.71 4.01
CA ILE A 79 -7.23 -3.06 3.31
C ILE A 79 -6.85 -1.76 4.03
N PRO A 80 -5.55 -1.50 4.29
CA PRO A 80 -5.12 -0.34 5.05
C PRO A 80 -5.44 0.98 4.33
N ARG A 81 -5.68 2.03 5.11
CA ARG A 81 -5.88 3.39 4.61
C ARG A 81 -4.63 4.22 4.89
N ASP A 82 -4.19 5.04 3.94
CA ASP A 82 -3.08 5.96 4.21
C ASP A 82 -3.48 6.92 5.35
N PRO A 83 -2.58 7.21 6.32
CA PRO A 83 -2.84 8.17 7.41
C PRO A 83 -3.26 9.57 6.95
N TRP A 84 -2.93 9.92 5.71
CA TRP A 84 -3.25 11.18 5.05
C TRP A 84 -4.16 10.99 3.83
N ALA A 85 -4.98 9.95 3.82
CA ALA A 85 -6.01 9.76 2.80
C ALA A 85 -6.92 11.00 2.64
N GLU A 86 -7.25 11.69 3.74
CA GLU A 86 -8.00 12.97 3.71
C GLU A 86 -7.24 14.12 3.01
N LYS A 87 -5.92 13.99 2.86
CA LYS A 87 -5.08 14.91 2.08
C LYS A 87 -4.77 14.39 0.68
N GLY A 88 -5.48 13.36 0.24
CA GLY A 88 -5.32 12.73 -1.07
C GLY A 88 -4.08 11.85 -1.20
N TRP A 89 -3.54 11.34 -0.09
CA TRP A 89 -2.48 10.32 -0.14
C TRP A 89 -3.09 8.93 -0.31
N THR A 90 -2.45 8.09 -1.11
CA THR A 90 -2.87 6.71 -1.37
C THR A 90 -1.66 5.80 -1.53
N TYR A 91 -1.90 4.51 -1.35
CA TYR A 91 -1.01 3.47 -1.84
C TYR A 91 -1.28 3.22 -3.33
N VAL A 92 -0.27 2.70 -4.04
CA VAL A 92 -0.40 2.31 -5.44
C VAL A 92 0.04 0.86 -5.57
N TYR A 93 -0.86 0.00 -5.99
CA TYR A 93 -0.56 -1.38 -6.39
C TYR A 93 -0.24 -1.42 -7.88
N LYS A 94 0.72 -2.25 -8.27
CA LYS A 94 1.01 -2.63 -9.66
C LYS A 94 1.29 -4.12 -9.72
N THR A 95 0.77 -4.77 -10.74
CA THR A 95 1.15 -6.13 -11.13
C THR A 95 1.67 -6.11 -12.56
N ASP A 96 2.51 -7.07 -12.93
CA ASP A 96 2.86 -7.31 -14.33
C ASP A 96 1.74 -8.04 -15.08
N ASP A 97 1.79 -8.00 -16.41
CA ASP A 97 0.80 -8.66 -17.28
C ASP A 97 0.72 -10.17 -17.05
N SER A 98 1.80 -10.77 -16.50
CA SER A 98 1.86 -12.20 -16.19
C SER A 98 1.24 -12.56 -14.83
N GLY A 99 0.94 -11.57 -13.99
CA GLY A 99 0.47 -11.77 -12.61
C GLY A 99 1.50 -12.46 -11.72
N GLN A 100 2.78 -12.47 -12.09
CA GLN A 100 3.85 -13.15 -11.35
C GLN A 100 4.63 -12.19 -10.45
N ASN A 101 4.53 -10.90 -10.70
CA ASN A 101 5.25 -9.89 -9.93
C ASN A 101 4.31 -8.77 -9.53
N PHE A 102 4.41 -8.34 -8.27
CA PHE A 102 3.71 -7.16 -7.81
C PHE A 102 4.66 -6.14 -7.20
N THR A 103 4.21 -4.90 -7.15
CA THR A 103 4.84 -3.84 -6.37
C THR A 103 3.78 -2.95 -5.75
N ILE A 104 3.90 -2.70 -4.45
CA ILE A 104 3.07 -1.75 -3.72
C ILE A 104 3.92 -0.54 -3.36
N TYR A 105 3.56 0.63 -3.87
CA TYR A 105 4.23 1.89 -3.61
C TYR A 105 3.54 2.66 -2.49
N SER A 106 4.34 3.44 -1.77
CA SER A 106 3.86 4.38 -0.74
C SER A 106 4.67 5.68 -0.75
N GLY A 107 4.04 6.75 -0.30
CA GLY A 107 4.71 8.03 -0.06
C GLY A 107 5.46 8.03 1.27
N LEU A 108 6.54 8.80 1.34
CA LEU A 108 7.23 9.09 2.61
C LEU A 108 7.26 10.60 2.84
N GLU A 109 6.98 11.01 4.06
CA GLU A 109 7.01 12.41 4.50
C GLU A 109 8.42 12.85 4.88
N TYR A 110 9.13 11.97 5.60
CA TYR A 110 10.45 12.25 6.13
C TYR A 110 11.51 12.15 5.03
N ARG A 111 11.86 13.30 4.44
CA ARG A 111 12.85 13.44 3.34
C ARG A 111 14.28 12.96 3.63
N ARG A 112 14.58 12.54 4.87
CA ARG A 112 15.90 12.00 5.26
C ARG A 112 15.79 10.53 5.67
N ASP A 113 14.74 9.85 5.25
CA ASP A 113 14.61 8.42 5.43
C ASP A 113 15.71 7.72 4.61
N LYS A 114 16.57 6.95 5.28
CA LYS A 114 17.69 6.24 4.62
C LYS A 114 17.21 5.13 3.68
N GLN A 115 15.96 4.71 3.82
CA GLN A 115 15.35 3.66 3.02
C GLN A 115 14.58 4.25 1.83
N GLU A 116 14.49 5.58 1.70
CA GLU A 116 13.87 6.25 0.56
C GLU A 116 14.49 5.77 -0.76
N LYS A 117 13.62 5.48 -1.74
CA LYS A 117 13.96 5.04 -3.08
C LYS A 117 13.91 6.22 -4.03
N THR A 118 14.90 6.33 -4.91
CA THR A 118 15.00 7.39 -5.92
C THR A 118 14.57 6.87 -7.30
N GLY A 119 14.06 7.76 -8.15
CA GLY A 119 13.73 7.44 -9.55
C GLY A 119 12.40 6.72 -9.75
N LEU A 120 11.54 6.66 -8.73
CA LEU A 120 10.19 6.08 -8.85
C LEU A 120 9.27 7.01 -9.63
N THR A 121 8.61 6.57 -10.68
CA THR A 121 7.69 7.42 -11.47
C THR A 121 6.28 7.53 -10.88
N GLU A 122 5.93 6.62 -9.95
CA GLU A 122 4.59 6.51 -9.40
C GLU A 122 4.23 7.67 -8.49
N LYS A 123 2.95 8.04 -8.51
CA LYS A 123 2.39 9.12 -7.70
C LYS A 123 1.49 8.55 -6.61
N CYS A 124 1.84 8.84 -5.36
CA CYS A 124 1.07 8.45 -4.18
C CYS A 124 0.11 9.58 -3.74
N SER A 125 0.09 10.70 -4.49
CA SER A 125 -0.88 11.79 -4.45
C SER A 125 -0.66 12.67 -5.69
N GLU A 126 -1.59 13.57 -6.05
CA GLU A 126 -1.44 14.49 -7.19
C GLU A 126 -0.10 15.25 -7.21
N ARG A 127 0.41 15.58 -6.01
CA ARG A 127 1.64 16.37 -5.80
C ARG A 127 2.75 15.59 -5.10
N VAL A 128 2.59 14.29 -4.88
CA VAL A 128 3.54 13.48 -4.12
C VAL A 128 3.94 12.25 -4.91
N GLN A 129 5.21 12.21 -5.29
CA GLN A 129 5.85 11.03 -5.86
C GLN A 129 6.04 9.98 -4.76
N CYS A 130 5.77 8.73 -5.10
CA CYS A 130 6.06 7.62 -4.21
C CYS A 130 7.57 7.52 -3.96
N LYS A 131 7.93 7.09 -2.75
CA LYS A 131 9.31 7.12 -2.23
C LYS A 131 9.71 5.80 -1.58
N TRP A 132 8.78 4.87 -1.45
CA TRP A 132 9.00 3.56 -0.89
C TRP A 132 8.16 2.54 -1.67
N PHE A 133 8.63 1.30 -1.72
CA PHE A 133 7.85 0.19 -2.25
C PHE A 133 8.20 -1.14 -1.59
N VAL A 134 7.25 -2.06 -1.64
CA VAL A 134 7.42 -3.49 -1.36
C VAL A 134 7.10 -4.26 -2.63
N LYS A 135 7.86 -5.31 -2.93
CA LYS A 135 7.65 -6.22 -4.07
C LYS A 135 7.88 -7.66 -3.62
N ASN A 136 7.43 -8.63 -4.41
CA ASN A 136 7.80 -10.03 -4.21
C ASN A 136 9.26 -10.32 -4.60
#